data_AF-A0A0T2IAD7-F1
#
_entry.id   AF-A0A0T2IAD7-F1
#
_cell.length_a   1.000
_cell.length_b   1.000
_cell.length_c   1.000
_cell.angle_alpha   90.00
_cell.angle_beta   90.00
_cell.angle_gamma   90.00
#
_symmetry.space_group_name_H-M   'P 1'
#
loop_
_entity.id
_entity.type
_entity.pdbx_description
1 polymer ?
#
loop_
_entity_poly.entity_id
_entity_poly.type
_entity_poly.pdbx_seq_one_letter_code
_entity_poly.pdbx_strand_id
1 'polypeptide(L)'
;MGDRTTGPGDSAEMSVRELMAALAVVEEQLRQAPLLVTLGGTTAVNPEVAPLLRRQRQLVARLRARRTSWVRFGSGEARQPSAAWPPPPWAG
;
A
#
# COMPACT_ATOMS: atom_id res chain seq x y z
N MET A 1 -27.79 -9.78 10.48
CA MET A 1 -26.56 -10.61 10.42
C MET A 1 -26.26 -10.82 8.95
N GLY A 2 -25.48 -9.92 8.34
CA GLY A 2 -25.18 -9.94 6.91
C GLY A 2 -23.74 -10.41 6.71
N ASP A 3 -23.61 -11.61 6.19
CA ASP A 3 -22.35 -12.26 5.83
C ASP A 3 -21.66 -11.44 4.73
N ARG A 4 -20.60 -10.71 5.07
CA ARG A 4 -19.83 -9.91 4.11
C ARG A 4 -18.66 -10.76 3.62
N THR A 5 -18.96 -11.70 2.73
CA THR A 5 -17.98 -12.39 1.90
C THR A 5 -17.26 -11.36 1.03
N THR A 6 -16.12 -10.87 1.51
CA THR A 6 -15.27 -9.95 0.75
C THR A 6 -14.52 -10.78 -0.29
N GLY A 7 -15.16 -11.01 -1.44
CA GLY A 7 -14.52 -11.62 -2.60
C GLY A 7 -13.37 -10.76 -3.13
N PRO A 8 -12.38 -11.34 -3.85
CA PRO A 8 -11.22 -10.63 -4.40
C PRO A 8 -11.55 -9.73 -5.61
N GLY A 9 -12.77 -9.19 -5.69
CA GLY A 9 -13.24 -8.34 -6.78
C GLY A 9 -13.99 -7.15 -6.21
N ASP A 10 -13.27 -6.06 -5.91
CA ASP A 10 -13.78 -4.68 -6.08
C ASP A 10 -12.72 -3.64 -5.75
N SER A 11 -11.49 -3.95 -6.13
CA SER A 11 -10.37 -3.13 -5.71
C SER A 11 -10.11 -1.96 -6.69
N ALA A 12 -10.95 -1.78 -7.72
CA ALA A 12 -10.90 -0.66 -8.66
C ALA A 12 -11.60 0.60 -8.12
N GLU A 13 -12.65 0.44 -7.30
CA GLU A 13 -13.46 1.56 -6.78
C GLU A 13 -12.94 2.14 -5.47
N MET A 14 -12.11 1.39 -4.73
CA MET A 14 -11.58 1.81 -3.42
C MET A 14 -10.92 3.18 -3.47
N SER A 15 -11.37 4.17 -2.71
CA SER A 15 -10.75 5.49 -2.50
C SER A 15 -9.29 5.42 -2.01
N VAL A 16 -8.53 6.52 -2.05
CA VAL A 16 -7.12 6.52 -1.61
C VAL A 16 -7.01 6.15 -0.13
N ARG A 17 -7.95 6.63 0.70
CA ARG A 17 -8.03 6.25 2.11
C ARG A 17 -8.26 4.75 2.28
N GLU A 18 -9.15 4.16 1.49
CA GLU A 18 -9.42 2.72 1.52
C GLU A 18 -8.22 1.90 1.02
N LEU A 19 -7.50 2.36 0.01
CA LEU A 19 -6.26 1.73 -0.45
C LEU A 19 -5.17 1.76 0.64
N MET A 20 -5.02 2.88 1.36
CA MET A 20 -4.08 2.99 2.48
C MET A 20 -4.48 2.09 3.65
N ALA A 21 -5.77 2.06 4.01
CA ALA A 21 -6.27 1.17 5.06
C ALA A 21 -6.07 -0.30 4.68
N ALA A 22 -6.36 -0.68 3.45
CA ALA A 22 -6.13 -2.03 2.94
C ALA A 22 -4.63 -2.38 2.94
N LEU A 23 -3.75 -1.43 2.63
CA LEU A 23 -2.31 -1.63 2.67
C LEU A 23 -1.83 -1.89 4.10
N ALA A 24 -2.28 -1.09 5.06
CA ALA A 24 -1.93 -1.25 6.46
C ALA A 24 -2.33 -2.63 7.02
N VAL A 25 -3.52 -3.13 6.64
CA VAL A 25 -3.97 -4.47 7.03
C VAL A 25 -3.05 -5.57 6.46
N VAL A 26 -2.66 -5.46 5.19
CA VAL A 26 -1.77 -6.45 4.57
C VAL A 26 -0.36 -6.39 5.18
N GLU A 27 0.13 -5.21 5.51
CA GLU A 27 1.44 -5.02 6.16
C GLU A 27 1.45 -5.58 7.58
N GLU A 28 0.36 -5.43 8.33
CA GLU A 28 0.22 -6.07 9.64
C GLU A 28 0.26 -7.60 9.51
N GLN A 29 -0.51 -8.16 8.58
CA GLN A 29 -0.52 -9.62 8.34
C GLN A 29 0.87 -10.15 7.95
N LEU A 30 1.60 -9.41 7.11
CA LEU A 30 2.97 -9.75 6.75
C LEU A 30 3.94 -9.68 7.94
N ARG A 31 3.75 -8.73 8.87
CA ARG A 31 4.60 -8.61 10.07
C ARG A 31 4.39 -9.76 11.04
N GLN A 32 3.17 -10.28 11.12
CA GLN A 32 2.81 -11.40 11.99
C GLN A 32 3.15 -12.78 11.36
N ALA A 33 3.35 -12.84 10.04
CA ALA A 33 3.62 -14.09 9.34
C ALA A 33 5.13 -14.41 9.30
N PRO A 34 5.55 -15.62 9.72
CA PRO A 34 6.93 -16.05 9.53
C PRO A 34 7.23 -16.23 8.04
N LEU A 35 8.39 -15.74 7.57
CA LEU A 35 8.77 -15.84 6.16
C LEU A 35 9.06 -17.29 5.73
N LEU A 36 9.62 -18.08 6.64
CA LEU A 36 9.97 -19.48 6.43
C LEU A 36 9.18 -20.35 7.42
N VAL A 37 8.68 -21.48 6.95
CA VAL A 37 7.97 -22.49 7.76
C VAL A 37 8.52 -23.87 7.45
N THR A 38 8.42 -24.78 8.41
CA THR A 38 8.77 -26.19 8.20
C THR A 38 7.52 -26.97 7.81
N LEU A 39 7.52 -27.54 6.60
CA LEU A 39 6.45 -28.37 6.06
C LEU A 39 7.01 -29.76 5.78
N GLY A 40 6.49 -30.79 6.47
CA GLY A 40 6.95 -32.17 6.28
C GLY A 40 8.45 -32.38 6.54
N GLY A 41 9.03 -31.66 7.51
CA GLY A 41 10.46 -31.72 7.83
C GLY A 41 11.38 -30.91 6.90
N THR A 42 10.83 -30.23 5.89
CA THR A 42 11.59 -29.37 4.98
C THR A 42 11.26 -27.91 5.27
N THR A 43 12.29 -27.06 5.38
CA THR A 43 12.10 -25.61 5.47
C THR A 43 11.75 -25.05 4.09
N ALA A 44 10.61 -24.36 4.00
CA ALA A 44 10.11 -23.75 2.78
C ALA A 44 9.64 -22.31 3.04
N VAL A 45 9.50 -21.53 1.96
CA VAL A 45 8.86 -20.21 2.04
C VAL A 45 7.40 -20.40 2.47
N ASN A 46 6.96 -19.59 3.42
CA ASN A 46 5.60 -19.65 3.91
C ASN A 46 4.59 -19.42 2.76
N PRO A 47 3.72 -20.40 2.44
CA PRO A 47 2.77 -20.28 1.34
C PRO A 47 1.78 -19.14 1.55
N GLU A 48 1.54 -18.71 2.79
CA GLU A 48 0.65 -17.60 3.13
C GLU A 48 1.27 -16.23 2.80
N VAL A 49 2.61 -16.13 2.74
CA VAL A 49 3.31 -14.85 2.52
C VAL A 49 3.24 -14.42 1.05
N ALA A 50 3.32 -15.36 0.11
CA ALA A 50 3.33 -15.03 -1.32
C ALA A 50 2.04 -14.33 -1.81
N PRO A 51 0.82 -14.78 -1.43
CA PRO A 51 -0.42 -14.06 -1.72
C PRO A 51 -0.46 -12.65 -1.12
N LEU A 52 0.01 -12.48 0.12
CA LEU A 52 0.05 -11.19 0.81
C LEU A 52 0.98 -10.20 0.11
N LEU A 53 2.19 -10.63 -0.28
CA LEU A 53 3.13 -9.81 -1.06
C LEU A 53 2.58 -9.45 -2.44
N ARG A 54 1.83 -10.35 -3.08
CA ARG A 54 1.14 -10.05 -4.34
C ARG A 54 0.10 -8.95 -4.14
N ARG A 55 -0.71 -9.04 -3.08
CA ARG A 55 -1.73 -8.04 -2.74
C ARG A 55 -1.11 -6.68 -2.39
N GLN A 56 -0.04 -6.66 -1.60
CA GLN A 56 0.68 -5.43 -1.25
C GLN A 56 1.18 -4.70 -2.51
N ARG A 57 1.80 -5.43 -3.44
CA ARG A 57 2.28 -4.87 -4.72
C ARG A 57 1.15 -4.27 -5.56
N GLN A 58 -0.02 -4.93 -5.61
CA GLN A 58 -1.20 -4.41 -6.32
C GLN A 58 -1.73 -3.11 -5.71
N LEU A 59 -1.79 -3.02 -4.37
CA LEU A 59 -2.23 -1.81 -3.67
C LEU A 59 -1.26 -0.65 -3.90
N VAL A 60 0.03 -0.89 -3.79
CA VAL A 60 1.08 0.10 -4.07
C VAL A 60 1.04 0.58 -5.51
N ALA A 61 0.88 -0.32 -6.49
CA ALA A 61 0.78 0.04 -7.90
C ALA A 61 -0.40 1.01 -8.16
N ARG A 62 -1.54 0.79 -7.50
CA ARG A 62 -2.72 1.66 -7.64
C ARG A 62 -2.57 3.01 -6.95
N LEU A 63 -1.98 3.04 -5.76
CA LEU A 63 -1.62 4.29 -5.11
C LEU A 63 -0.68 5.13 -6.00
N ARG A 64 0.31 4.48 -6.64
CA ARG A 64 1.19 5.13 -7.62
C ARG A 64 0.42 5.65 -8.82
N ALA A 65 -0.47 4.84 -9.42
CA ALA A 65 -1.29 5.24 -10.55
C ALA A 65 -2.18 6.48 -10.24
N ARG A 66 -2.73 6.55 -9.02
CA ARG A 66 -3.52 7.70 -8.57
C ARG A 66 -2.68 8.94 -8.30
N ARG A 67 -1.48 8.77 -7.74
CA ARG A 67 -0.53 9.88 -7.60
C ARG A 67 -0.18 10.45 -8.98
N THR A 68 0.08 9.60 -9.97
CA THR A 68 0.40 10.05 -11.33
C THR A 68 -0.78 10.73 -12.02
N SER A 69 -2.02 10.29 -11.79
CA SER A 69 -3.19 10.99 -12.36
C SER A 69 -3.34 12.39 -11.75
N TRP A 70 -3.17 12.55 -10.45
CA TRP A 70 -3.21 13.88 -9.80
C TRP A 70 -2.10 14.81 -10.29
N VAL A 71 -0.87 14.31 -10.48
CA VAL A 71 0.23 15.11 -11.05
C VAL A 71 -0.08 15.53 -12.50
N ARG A 72 -0.72 14.65 -13.29
CA ARG A 72 -1.10 14.93 -14.68
C ARG A 72 -2.24 15.95 -14.80
N PHE A 73 -3.16 16.01 -13.83
CA PHE A 73 -4.22 17.04 -13.79
C PHE A 73 -3.77 18.35 -13.11
N GLY A 74 -2.82 18.28 -12.18
CA GLY A 74 -2.27 19.44 -11.47
C GLY A 74 -1.10 20.15 -12.15
N SER A 75 -0.79 19.84 -13.41
CA SER A 75 0.33 20.45 -14.16
C SER A 75 -0.06 21.72 -14.95
N GLY A 76 -1.33 22.15 -14.88
CA GLY A 76 -1.79 23.44 -15.42
C GLY A 76 -1.74 24.60 -14.42
N GLU A 77 -1.77 24.31 -13.11
CA GLU A 77 -1.64 25.31 -12.06
C GLU A 77 -0.20 25.28 -11.55
N ALA A 78 0.49 26.43 -11.58
CA ALA A 78 1.84 26.57 -11.07
C ALA A 78 1.97 25.87 -9.71
N ARG A 79 2.99 25.00 -9.55
CA ARG A 79 3.38 24.44 -8.24
C ARG A 79 3.65 25.61 -7.28
N GLN A 80 2.64 26.05 -6.54
CA GLN A 80 2.88 26.79 -5.31
C GLN A 80 3.64 25.84 -4.38
N PRO A 81 4.86 26.19 -3.95
CA PRO A 81 5.55 25.41 -2.94
C PRO A 81 4.77 25.55 -1.62
N SER A 82 3.83 24.65 -1.40
CA SER A 82 3.16 24.50 -0.11
C SER A 82 4.21 24.00 0.89
N ALA A 83 4.69 24.93 1.73
CA ALA A 83 5.76 24.78 2.71
C ALA A 83 7.21 24.93 2.18
N ALA A 84 7.61 26.17 1.90
CA ALA A 84 8.99 26.56 2.18
C ALA A 84 9.17 26.56 3.71
N TRP A 85 9.74 25.48 4.25
CA TRP A 85 10.18 25.49 5.64
C TRP A 85 11.25 26.59 5.78
N PRO A 86 11.17 27.43 6.82
CA PRO A 86 12.24 28.39 7.08
C PRO A 86 13.56 27.61 7.22
N PRO A 87 14.68 28.12 6.67
CA PRO A 87 15.96 27.46 6.82
C PRO A 87 16.28 27.31 8.31
N PRO A 88 16.81 26.16 8.75
CA PRO A 88 17.08 25.95 10.15
C PRO A 88 18.22 26.86 10.64
N PRO A 89 18.25 27.22 11.94
CA PRO A 89 19.13 28.27 12.48
C PRO A 89 20.63 27.91 12.51
N TRP A 90 20.99 26.66 12.19
CA TRP A 90 22.36 26.18 12.09
C TRP A 90 22.94 26.26 10.67
N ALA A 91 22.18 26.80 9.72
CA ALA A 91 22.61 27.01 8.33
C ALA A 91 23.43 28.31 8.12
N GLY A 92 23.96 28.91 9.20
CA GLY A 92 24.81 30.10 9.20
C GLY A 92 26.15 29.84 9.83
#